data_AF-A0A1B9E7S5-F1
#
_entry.id   AF-A0A1B9E7S5-F1
#
_cell.length_a   1.000
_cell.length_b   1.000
_cell.length_c   1.000
_cell.angle_alpha   90.00
_cell.angle_beta   90.00
_cell.angle_gamma   90.00
#
_symmetry.space_group_name_H-M   'P 1'
#
loop_
_entity.id
_entity.type
_entity.pdbx_description
1 polymer ?
#
loop_
_entity_poly.entity_id
_entity_poly.type
_entity_poly.pdbx_seq_one_letter_code
_entity_poly.pdbx_strand_id
1 'polypeptide(L)'
;MENFKGTKGPWRLGIGGGSVVSDNSESLIISGAIGEEAIKYYGGNLICESVSCANAKLIAAAPELLETLTKLHQAISNGNPHELSEWNLKAKTVTHKILNS
;
A
#
# COMPACT_ATOMS: atom_id res chain seq x y z
N MET A 1 8.12 3.29 -13.17
CA MET A 1 8.49 3.59 -11.79
C MET A 1 10.00 3.63 -11.76
N GLU A 2 10.62 4.75 -11.36
CA GLU A 2 11.93 4.58 -10.70
C GLU A 2 11.71 3.58 -9.57
N ASN A 3 12.59 2.58 -9.46
CA ASN A 3 12.35 1.39 -8.66
C ASN A 3 12.16 1.75 -7.18
N PHE A 4 10.91 1.76 -6.71
CA PHE A 4 10.60 1.84 -5.28
C PHE A 4 11.39 0.77 -4.55
N LYS A 5 12.23 1.19 -3.61
CA LYS A 5 13.20 0.32 -2.93
C LYS A 5 12.62 -0.38 -1.69
N GLY A 6 11.37 -0.08 -1.32
CA GLY A 6 10.69 -0.69 -0.18
C GLY A 6 9.89 -1.93 -0.56
N THR A 7 9.10 -2.44 0.39
CA THR A 7 8.26 -3.64 0.18
C THR A 7 7.22 -3.41 -0.88
N LYS A 8 7.28 -4.19 -1.95
CA LYS A 8 6.28 -4.14 -3.02
C LYS A 8 4.91 -4.48 -2.45
N GLY A 9 3.89 -3.81 -2.98
CA GLY A 9 2.50 -4.18 -2.72
C GLY A 9 2.13 -5.50 -3.38
N PRO A 10 0.90 -6.00 -3.12
CA PRO A 10 -0.10 -5.38 -2.26
C PRO A 10 0.22 -5.52 -0.77
N TRP A 11 -0.13 -4.50 0.01
CA TRP A 11 -0.13 -4.58 1.47
C TRP A 11 -1.54 -4.80 1.97
N ARG A 12 -1.68 -5.38 3.16
CA ARG A 12 -2.98 -5.63 3.79
C ARG A 12 -2.89 -5.49 5.29
N LEU A 13 -4.05 -5.41 5.93
CA LEU A 13 -4.13 -5.46 7.38
C LEU A 13 -3.60 -6.81 7.89
N GLY A 14 -2.82 -6.75 8.97
CA GLY A 14 -2.45 -7.93 9.74
C GLY A 14 -3.60 -8.40 10.63
N ILE A 15 -3.40 -9.56 11.25
CA ILE A 15 -4.35 -10.15 12.20
C ILE A 15 -4.60 -9.14 13.34
N GLY A 16 -5.88 -8.91 13.66
CA GLY A 16 -6.29 -7.94 14.68
C GLY A 16 -6.39 -6.49 14.20
N GLY A 17 -5.95 -6.17 12.97
CA GLY A 17 -6.17 -4.86 12.34
C GLY A 17 -5.32 -3.70 12.87
N GLY A 18 -4.44 -3.94 13.85
CA GLY A 18 -3.49 -2.96 14.42
C GLY A 18 -2.11 -2.94 13.74
N SER A 19 -1.98 -3.62 12.60
CA SER A 19 -0.73 -3.77 11.85
C SER A 19 -0.99 -3.84 10.35
N VAL A 20 0.06 -3.61 9.56
CA VAL A 20 0.07 -3.81 8.12
C VAL A 20 1.14 -4.84 7.79
N VAL A 21 0.79 -5.78 6.91
CA VAL A 21 1.66 -6.87 6.47
C VAL A 21 1.73 -6.94 4.95
N SER A 22 2.77 -7.61 4.47
CA SER A 22 2.96 -7.98 3.07
C SER A 22 3.12 -9.49 2.94
N ASP A 23 2.49 -10.06 1.90
CA ASP A 23 2.74 -11.44 1.48
C ASP A 23 3.99 -11.54 0.60
N ASN A 24 4.46 -10.41 0.06
CA ASN A 24 5.69 -10.33 -0.70
C ASN A 24 6.87 -9.99 0.22
N SER A 25 7.81 -10.92 0.33
CA SER A 25 9.04 -10.79 1.13
C SER A 25 10.30 -10.58 0.28
N GLU A 26 10.17 -10.28 -1.02
CA GLU A 26 11.25 -10.17 -2.03
C GLU A 26 12.55 -9.54 -1.49
N SER A 27 13.39 -10.36 -0.88
CA SER A 27 14.75 -10.07 -0.43
C SER A 27 14.92 -8.86 0.51
N LEU A 28 13.90 -8.49 1.29
CA LEU A 28 14.02 -7.40 2.25
C LEU A 28 14.71 -7.85 3.54
N ILE A 29 15.70 -7.05 3.98
CA ILE A 29 16.21 -7.12 5.34
C ILE A 29 15.20 -6.39 6.23
N ILE A 30 14.28 -7.16 6.82
CA ILE A 30 13.30 -6.64 7.77
C ILE A 30 14.01 -6.42 9.12
N SER A 31 14.11 -5.16 9.57
CA SER A 31 14.55 -4.84 10.93
C SER A 31 13.35 -4.95 11.88
N GLY A 32 13.17 -6.09 12.57
CA GLY A 32 12.05 -6.30 13.49
C GLY A 32 11.74 -7.77 13.77
N ALA A 33 10.49 -8.08 14.14
CA ALA A 33 10.00 -9.45 14.25
C ALA A 33 10.03 -10.11 12.86
N ILE A 34 10.87 -11.13 12.70
CA ILE A 34 11.08 -11.85 11.44
C ILE A 34 10.73 -13.34 11.59
N GLY A 35 10.56 -14.01 10.45
CA GLY A 35 10.39 -15.46 10.40
C GLY A 35 8.97 -15.93 10.70
N GLU A 36 8.82 -17.25 10.89
CA GLU A 36 7.52 -17.91 11.03
C GLU A 36 6.68 -17.38 12.19
N GLU A 37 7.28 -17.00 13.31
CA GLU A 37 6.53 -16.48 14.47
C GLU A 37 5.86 -15.13 14.17
N ALA A 38 6.56 -14.23 13.46
CA ALA A 38 5.98 -12.97 13.02
C ALA A 38 4.85 -13.20 12.01
N ILE A 39 5.05 -14.13 11.06
CA ILE A 39 4.03 -14.50 10.07
C ILE A 39 2.81 -15.12 10.77
N LYS A 40 3.01 -15.99 11.75
CA LYS A 40 1.93 -16.61 12.52
C LYS A 40 1.15 -15.60 13.36
N TYR A 41 1.85 -14.62 13.95
CA TYR A 41 1.24 -13.60 14.81
C TYR A 41 0.49 -12.55 14.00
N TYR A 42 1.13 -11.92 13.00
CA TYR A 42 0.53 -10.84 12.22
C TYR A 42 -0.19 -11.32 10.96
N GLY A 43 -0.01 -12.59 10.58
CA GLY A 43 -0.55 -13.17 9.37
C GLY A 43 0.25 -12.83 8.10
N GLY A 44 1.46 -12.28 8.20
CA GLY A 44 2.31 -11.92 7.06
C GLY A 44 3.60 -11.21 7.49
N ASN A 45 4.40 -10.74 6.53
CA ASN A 45 5.63 -10.00 6.83
C ASN A 45 5.30 -8.60 7.32
N LEU A 46 5.75 -8.23 8.51
CA LEU A 46 5.37 -6.97 9.14
C LEU A 46 5.93 -5.76 8.37
N ILE A 47 5.05 -4.81 8.05
CA ILE A 47 5.39 -3.49 7.50
C ILE A 47 5.36 -2.43 8.61
N CYS A 48 4.31 -2.44 9.42
CA CYS A 48 4.17 -1.60 10.59
C CYS A 48 3.20 -2.23 11.60
N GLU A 49 3.35 -1.88 12.87
CA GLU A 49 2.47 -2.33 13.96
C GLU A 49 2.16 -1.19 14.93
N SER A 50 1.29 -1.49 15.92
CA SER A 50 0.90 -0.57 16.99
C SER A 50 0.28 0.72 16.47
N VAL A 51 -0.49 0.62 15.38
CA VAL A 51 -1.22 1.73 14.78
C VAL A 51 -2.73 1.53 14.95
N SER A 52 -3.49 2.63 14.96
CA SER A 52 -4.95 2.55 14.93
C SER A 52 -5.41 1.86 13.63
N CYS A 53 -6.57 1.21 13.66
CA CYS A 53 -7.13 0.54 12.47
C CYS A 53 -7.30 1.51 11.28
N ALA A 54 -7.69 2.76 11.55
CA ALA A 54 -7.77 3.79 10.52
C ALA A 54 -6.41 4.10 9.87
N ASN A 55 -5.35 4.23 10.67
CA ASN A 55 -3.99 4.43 10.16
C ASN A 55 -3.50 3.20 9.39
N ALA A 56 -3.78 1.98 9.89
CA ALA A 56 -3.41 0.74 9.22
C ALA A 56 -4.05 0.64 7.83
N LYS A 57 -5.32 1.03 7.68
CA LYS A 57 -6.04 1.05 6.39
C LYS A 57 -5.41 2.03 5.40
N LEU A 58 -5.07 3.24 5.86
CA LEU A 58 -4.38 4.23 5.03
C LEU A 58 -3.00 3.71 4.58
N ILE A 59 -2.21 3.14 5.50
CA ILE A 59 -0.89 2.61 5.19
C ILE A 59 -1.00 1.42 4.22
N ALA A 60 -1.93 0.49 4.43
CA ALA A 60 -2.14 -0.65 3.53
C ALA A 60 -2.51 -0.23 2.09
N ALA A 61 -3.15 0.93 1.92
CA ALA A 61 -3.49 1.48 0.61
C ALA A 61 -2.34 2.27 -0.07
N ALA A 62 -1.23 2.52 0.63
CA ALA A 62 -0.14 3.34 0.13
C ALA A 62 0.46 2.86 -1.21
N PRO A 63 0.64 1.54 -1.48
CA PRO A 63 1.11 1.09 -2.79
C PRO A 63 0.16 1.47 -3.94
N GLU A 64 -1.15 1.27 -3.75
CA GLU A 64 -2.17 1.61 -4.76
C GLU A 64 -2.27 3.13 -4.95
N LEU A 65 -2.17 3.91 -3.86
CA LEU A 65 -2.09 5.37 -3.93
C LEU A 65 -0.86 5.85 -4.71
N LEU A 66 0.32 5.31 -4.42
CA LEU A 66 1.56 5.70 -5.10
C LEU A 66 1.50 5.41 -6.59
N GLU A 67 1.01 4.22 -6.98
CA GLU A 67 0.79 3.88 -8.38
C GLU A 67 -0.19 4.87 -9.05
N THR A 68 -1.34 5.10 -8.42
CA THR A 68 -2.39 5.97 -8.95
C THR A 68 -1.90 7.41 -9.12
N LEU A 69 -1.21 7.96 -8.12
CA LEU A 69 -0.65 9.32 -8.20
C LEU A 69 0.45 9.43 -9.26
N THR A 70 1.30 8.42 -9.37
CA THR A 70 2.35 8.39 -10.41
C THR A 70 1.73 8.41 -11.80
N LYS A 71 0.70 7.58 -12.02
CA LYS A 71 0.00 7.52 -13.31
C LYS A 71 -0.78 8.78 -13.61
N LEU A 72 -1.42 9.39 -12.61
CA LEU A 72 -2.09 10.68 -12.74
C LEU A 72 -1.10 11.78 -13.13
N HIS A 73 0.07 11.84 -12.47
CA HIS A 73 1.12 12.80 -12.80
C HIS A 73 1.64 12.61 -14.24
N GLN A 74 1.81 11.36 -14.69
CA GLN A 74 2.19 11.05 -16.07
C GLN A 74 1.11 11.51 -17.06
N ALA A 75 -0.17 11.24 -16.79
CA ALA A 75 -1.27 11.67 -17.65
C ALA A 75 -1.35 13.19 -17.79
N ILE A 76 -1.13 13.93 -16.68
CA ILE A 76 -1.03 15.40 -16.68
C ILE A 76 0.14 15.85 -17.56
N SER A 77 1.32 15.23 -17.37
CA SER A 77 2.55 15.60 -18.08
C SER A 77 2.45 15.32 -19.59
N ASN A 78 1.79 14.23 -19.97
CA ASN A 78 1.60 13.82 -21.36
C ASN A 78 0.47 14.58 -22.05
N GLY A 79 -0.37 15.31 -21.30
CA GLY A 79 -1.54 16.01 -21.83
C GLY A 79 -2.60 15.08 -22.43
N ASN A 80 -2.63 13.80 -22.06
CA ASN A 80 -3.60 12.83 -22.57
C ASN A 80 -4.91 12.91 -21.76
N PRO A 81 -6.01 13.45 -22.33
CA PRO A 81 -7.25 13.66 -21.58
C PRO A 81 -7.96 12.35 -21.21
N HIS A 82 -7.75 11.27 -21.98
CA HIS A 82 -8.35 9.97 -21.69
C HIS A 82 -7.69 9.34 -20.45
N GLU A 83 -6.36 9.25 -20.44
CA GLU A 83 -5.59 8.79 -19.28
C GLU A 83 -5.87 9.65 -18.06
N LEU A 84 -5.95 10.97 -18.22
CA LEU A 84 -6.25 11.88 -17.12
C LEU A 84 -7.61 11.56 -16.48
N SER A 85 -8.64 11.34 -17.31
CA SER A 85 -9.97 10.99 -16.83
C SER A 85 -9.97 9.63 -16.10
N GLU A 86 -9.31 8.62 -16.67
CA GLU A 86 -9.19 7.29 -16.09
C GLU A 86 -8.51 7.32 -14.71
N TRP A 87 -7.32 7.93 -14.64
CA TRP A 87 -6.54 7.97 -13.40
C TRP A 87 -7.16 8.88 -12.35
N ASN A 88 -7.89 9.93 -12.75
CA ASN A 88 -8.67 10.75 -11.81
C ASN A 88 -9.84 9.93 -11.20
N LEU A 89 -10.53 9.11 -12.00
CA LEU A 89 -11.57 8.21 -11.47
C LEU A 89 -10.98 7.17 -10.52
N LYS A 90 -9.83 6.59 -10.86
CA LYS A 90 -9.11 5.66 -9.99
C LYS A 90 -8.70 6.33 -8.67
N ALA A 91 -8.15 7.55 -8.71
CA ALA A 91 -7.78 8.32 -7.52
C ALA A 91 -8.97 8.57 -6.59
N LYS A 92 -10.13 8.94 -7.15
CA LYS A 92 -11.37 9.10 -6.38
C LYS A 92 -11.82 7.79 -5.73
N THR A 93 -11.78 6.70 -6.49
CA THR A 93 -12.17 5.37 -5.99
C THR A 93 -11.29 4.93 -4.82
N VAL A 94 -9.97 5.04 -4.95
CA VAL A 94 -9.01 4.65 -3.90
C VAL A 94 -9.20 5.51 -2.66
N THR A 95 -9.33 6.84 -2.83
CA THR A 95 -9.54 7.76 -1.71
C THR A 95 -10.85 7.48 -0.99
N HIS A 96 -11.94 7.24 -1.73
CA HIS A 96 -13.23 6.90 -1.15
C HIS A 96 -13.18 5.58 -0.36
N LYS A 97 -12.51 4.55 -0.92
CA LYS A 97 -12.30 3.28 -0.22
C LYS A 97 -11.59 3.49 1.12
N ILE A 98 -10.51 4.28 1.15
CA ILE A 98 -9.75 4.53 2.39
C ILE A 98 -10.59 5.28 3.42
N LEU A 99 -11.27 6.35 3.01
CA LEU A 99 -12.05 7.20 3.92
C LEU A 99 -13.27 6.50 4.53
N ASN A 100 -13.79 5.47 3.85
CA ASN A 100 -14.98 4.72 4.28
C ASN A 100 -14.68 3.28 4.71
N SER A 101 -13.40 2.89 4.75
CA SER A 101 -12.97 1.53 5.14
C SER A 101 -12.95 1.31 6.63
#